data_AF-A0A4S4CYV4-F1
#
_entry.id   AF-A0A4S4CYV4-F1
#
_cell.length_a   1.000
_cell.length_b   1.000
_cell.length_c   1.000
_cell.angle_alpha   90.00
_cell.angle_beta   90.00
_cell.angle_gamma   90.00
#
_symmetry.space_group_name_H-M   'P 1'
#
loop_
_entity.id
_entity.type
_entity.pdbx_description
1 polymer ?
#
loop_
_entity_poly.entity_id
_entity_poly.type
_entity_poly.pdbx_seq_one_letter_code
_entity_poly.pdbx_strand_id
1 'polypeptide(L)'
;MGGDRIRTLEEFVKVHGVLLAASGVPESLHGQLFHKLSTETFDGGDFFEIEPCEEGRQRRLLLTSDFMPKDSHVFLSDHAWTFRLSDARKQLEQVPGLVERMASLMCVDIDSAGGASDVNVAKFNAVEFVETEIRNAKDKGDDTVRWLELEDLHMDDALLLSLDLPSKFPNLLALSLCGNKLENVETVTQEIVKFKHLKALWLNNNPILLKNDDHMADTIFQGCQSLEIYNSCFTCNFGEWALGFCGGIYDKDNPGFFHETDHPLRGVTLLDLSNRSIHNLINKAFSPAEMPSLSHLNLRGNRLEQNPVGELLELLKGFSCLNALEVDIPGPLGESALEILESFPNLSLLNGVNASKILESGNHVIDSMLQPRLPEWTSEETLADRVVNAMWLYLMNYRLADEEKIDETSVWYMFELYCFIIGASSC
;
A
#
# COMPACT_ATOMS: atom_id res chain seq x y z
N MET A 1 -42.75 5.89 28.62
CA MET A 1 -43.58 6.73 27.74
C MET A 1 -43.41 6.18 26.33
N GLY A 2 -44.49 5.79 25.65
CA GLY A 2 -44.40 5.22 24.31
C GLY A 2 -43.84 6.26 23.33
N GLY A 3 -42.70 5.97 22.70
CA GLY A 3 -42.05 6.90 21.79
C GLY A 3 -42.93 7.16 20.58
N ASP A 4 -43.33 8.42 20.39
CA ASP A 4 -43.95 8.84 19.15
C ASP A 4 -42.96 8.59 18.01
N ARG A 5 -43.34 7.74 17.06
CA ARG A 5 -42.54 7.52 15.84
C ARG A 5 -42.48 8.84 15.10
N ILE A 6 -41.27 9.33 14.84
CA ILE A 6 -41.00 10.47 13.95
C ILE A 6 -41.56 10.12 12.56
N ARG A 7 -42.44 10.96 12.01
CA ARG A 7 -43.12 10.68 10.72
C ARG A 7 -42.80 11.67 9.62
N THR A 8 -42.22 12.81 9.98
CA THR A 8 -41.93 13.90 9.04
C THR A 8 -40.45 14.29 9.12
N LEU A 9 -39.94 14.84 8.02
CA LEU A 9 -38.56 15.34 7.98
C LEU A 9 -38.36 16.48 8.98
N GLU A 10 -39.36 17.34 9.17
CA GLU A 10 -39.31 18.44 10.13
C GLU A 10 -39.19 17.94 11.57
N GLU A 11 -39.93 16.90 11.94
CA GLU A 11 -39.79 16.24 13.24
C GLU A 11 -38.41 15.60 13.38
N PHE A 12 -37.91 14.93 12.33
CA PHE A 12 -36.59 14.30 12.33
C PHE A 12 -35.47 15.32 12.59
N VAL A 13 -35.46 16.43 11.82
CA VAL A 13 -34.47 17.49 11.99
C VAL A 13 -34.62 18.18 13.35
N LYS A 14 -35.85 18.35 13.85
CA LYS A 14 -36.08 18.93 15.18
C LYS A 14 -35.52 18.05 16.30
N VAL A 15 -35.70 16.74 16.21
CA VAL A 15 -35.25 15.79 17.25
C VAL A 15 -33.75 15.54 17.14
N HIS A 16 -33.20 15.40 15.93
CA HIS A 16 -31.83 14.97 15.69
C HIS A 16 -30.87 16.09 15.23
N GLY A 17 -31.34 17.33 15.10
CA GLY A 17 -30.56 18.43 14.51
C GLY A 17 -29.21 18.68 15.16
N VAL A 18 -29.11 18.53 16.48
CA VAL A 18 -27.83 18.65 17.21
C VAL A 18 -26.85 17.54 16.80
N LEU A 19 -27.32 16.30 16.66
CA LEU A 19 -26.50 15.17 16.23
C LEU A 19 -26.09 15.30 14.76
N LEU A 20 -27.02 15.70 13.88
CA LEU A 20 -26.74 15.91 12.46
C LEU A 20 -25.66 16.98 12.25
N ALA A 21 -25.74 18.09 13.00
CA ALA A 21 -24.74 19.16 12.97
C ALA A 21 -23.39 18.69 13.54
N ALA A 22 -23.40 18.01 14.69
CA ALA A 22 -22.18 17.50 15.32
C ALA A 22 -21.46 16.44 14.46
N SER A 23 -22.21 15.63 13.71
CA SER A 23 -21.68 14.63 12.78
C SER A 23 -21.31 15.23 11.41
N GLY A 24 -21.50 16.52 11.19
CA GLY A 24 -21.15 17.20 9.93
C GLY A 24 -21.99 16.78 8.73
N VAL A 25 -23.19 16.21 8.94
CA VAL A 25 -24.06 15.76 7.84
C VAL A 25 -24.69 16.98 7.14
N PRO A 26 -24.43 17.20 5.84
CA PRO A 26 -25.01 18.32 5.10
C PRO A 26 -26.54 18.34 5.14
N GLU A 27 -27.14 19.53 5.28
CA GLU A 27 -28.61 19.69 5.32
C GLU A 27 -29.29 19.14 4.05
N SER A 28 -28.63 19.22 2.90
CA SER A 28 -29.11 18.63 1.63
C SER A 28 -29.36 17.12 1.71
N LEU A 29 -28.66 16.41 2.60
CA LEU A 29 -28.74 14.96 2.75
C LEU A 29 -29.70 14.51 3.85
N HIS A 30 -30.25 15.42 4.67
CA HIS A 30 -31.14 15.06 5.78
C HIS A 30 -32.40 14.33 5.30
N GLY A 31 -32.95 14.74 4.15
CA GLY A 31 -34.09 14.07 3.53
C GLY A 31 -33.78 12.65 3.09
N GLN A 32 -32.61 12.44 2.47
CA GLN A 32 -32.15 11.12 2.04
C GLN A 32 -31.90 10.21 3.25
N LEU A 33 -31.24 10.74 4.30
CA LEU A 33 -30.98 10.02 5.54
C LEU A 33 -32.29 9.62 6.24
N PHE A 34 -33.23 10.56 6.39
CA PHE A 34 -34.53 10.27 6.99
C PHE A 34 -35.31 9.20 6.23
N HIS A 35 -35.32 9.29 4.89
CA HIS A 35 -35.95 8.27 4.06
C HIS A 35 -35.33 6.90 4.31
N LYS A 36 -34.00 6.78 4.16
CA LYS A 36 -33.27 5.52 4.32
C LYS A 36 -33.44 4.91 5.72
N LEU A 37 -33.40 5.73 6.77
CA LEU A 37 -33.64 5.27 8.14
C LEU A 37 -35.07 4.80 8.34
N SER A 38 -36.05 5.48 7.74
CA SER A 38 -37.47 5.11 7.85
C SER A 38 -37.83 3.85 7.07
N THR A 39 -37.07 3.53 6.01
CA THR A 39 -37.28 2.37 5.13
C THR A 39 -36.23 1.27 5.29
N GLU A 40 -35.31 1.42 6.26
CA GLU A 40 -34.18 0.51 6.47
C GLU A 40 -33.43 0.18 5.16
N THR A 41 -33.16 1.21 4.35
CA THR A 41 -32.57 1.05 3.02
C THR A 41 -31.05 1.11 3.06
N PHE A 42 -30.42 -0.02 2.77
CA PHE A 42 -28.97 -0.20 2.64
C PHE A 42 -28.61 -0.39 1.16
N ASP A 43 -28.23 0.70 0.50
CA ASP A 43 -27.93 0.78 -0.92
C ASP A 43 -26.44 1.01 -1.21
N GLY A 44 -25.56 0.84 -0.21
CA GLY A 44 -24.11 0.98 -0.40
C GLY A 44 -23.56 0.05 -1.48
N GLY A 45 -24.06 -1.18 -1.58
CA GLY A 45 -23.64 -2.16 -2.58
C GLY A 45 -23.97 -1.78 -4.03
N ASP A 46 -24.86 -0.81 -4.25
CA ASP A 46 -25.14 -0.30 -5.60
C ASP A 46 -24.03 0.62 -6.11
N PHE A 47 -23.21 1.17 -5.20
CA PHE A 47 -22.16 2.16 -5.48
C PHE A 47 -20.76 1.66 -5.15
N PHE A 48 -20.64 0.64 -4.29
CA PHE A 48 -19.35 0.18 -3.82
C PHE A 48 -19.20 -1.33 -3.90
N GLU A 49 -17.99 -1.76 -4.25
CA GLU A 49 -17.55 -3.14 -4.24
C GLU A 49 -16.37 -3.29 -3.27
N ILE A 50 -16.24 -4.48 -2.67
CA ILE A 50 -15.15 -4.78 -1.73
C ILE A 50 -14.22 -5.78 -2.40
N GLU A 51 -12.95 -5.40 -2.53
CA GLU A 51 -11.90 -6.25 -3.09
C GLU A 51 -10.86 -6.60 -2.02
N PRO A 52 -10.41 -7.86 -1.91
CA PRO A 52 -9.26 -8.21 -1.10
C PRO A 52 -7.98 -7.54 -1.62
N CYS A 53 -7.17 -6.98 -0.74
CA CYS A 53 -5.85 -6.43 -1.06
C CYS A 53 -4.81 -6.88 -0.01
N GLU A 54 -3.53 -6.61 -0.27
CA GLU A 54 -2.42 -7.00 0.62
C GLU A 54 -2.46 -8.51 0.96
N GLU A 55 -2.39 -9.37 -0.06
CA GLU A 55 -2.45 -10.85 0.10
C GLU A 55 -3.76 -11.34 0.77
N GLY A 56 -4.84 -10.58 0.57
CA GLY A 56 -6.13 -10.85 1.19
C GLY A 56 -6.15 -10.60 2.68
N ARG A 57 -5.13 -9.91 3.26
CA ARG A 57 -5.09 -9.49 4.68
C ARG A 57 -5.83 -8.18 4.93
N GLN A 58 -6.20 -7.47 3.88
CA GLN A 58 -7.02 -6.27 3.94
C GLN A 58 -8.12 -6.31 2.87
N ARG A 59 -9.08 -5.40 3.02
CA ARG A 59 -10.15 -5.17 2.05
C ARG A 59 -10.18 -3.70 1.68
N ARG A 60 -10.23 -3.41 0.39
CA ARG A 60 -10.39 -2.07 -0.16
C ARG A 60 -11.84 -1.90 -0.59
N LEU A 61 -12.41 -0.74 -0.28
CA LEU A 61 -13.69 -0.34 -0.84
C LEU A 61 -13.45 0.42 -2.14
N LEU A 62 -14.00 -0.10 -3.24
CA LEU A 62 -13.95 0.54 -4.55
C LEU A 62 -15.28 1.19 -4.86
N LEU A 63 -15.23 2.41 -5.40
CA LEU A 63 -16.40 3.03 -6.02
C LEU A 63 -16.62 2.37 -7.38
N THR A 64 -17.80 1.80 -7.61
CA THR A 64 -18.16 1.10 -8.86
C THR A 64 -18.48 2.06 -10.02
N SER A 65 -18.59 3.36 -9.72
CA SER A 65 -18.85 4.41 -10.70
C SER A 65 -17.63 5.28 -10.93
N ASP A 66 -17.50 5.86 -12.14
CA ASP A 66 -16.36 6.71 -12.49
C ASP A 66 -16.25 7.97 -11.61
N PHE A 67 -17.36 8.42 -11.01
CA PHE A 67 -17.41 9.67 -10.26
C PHE A 67 -18.59 9.75 -9.28
N MET A 68 -18.32 10.19 -8.05
CA MET A 68 -19.32 10.58 -7.07
C MET A 68 -19.07 12.03 -6.62
N PRO A 69 -20.01 12.97 -6.84
CA PRO A 69 -19.83 14.35 -6.39
C PRO A 69 -19.76 14.47 -4.87
N LYS A 70 -19.07 15.50 -4.37
CA LYS A 70 -19.06 15.82 -2.93
C LYS A 70 -20.48 16.09 -2.41
N ASP A 71 -20.77 15.62 -1.20
CA ASP A 71 -22.03 15.83 -0.47
C ASP A 71 -23.29 15.39 -1.25
N SER A 72 -23.14 14.38 -2.13
CA SER A 72 -24.21 13.91 -3.02
C SER A 72 -25.01 12.72 -2.48
N HIS A 73 -24.43 11.90 -1.62
CA HIS A 73 -25.05 10.67 -1.11
C HIS A 73 -24.75 10.46 0.38
N VAL A 74 -25.70 9.86 1.10
CA VAL A 74 -25.52 9.30 2.46
C VAL A 74 -25.88 7.82 2.43
N PHE A 75 -25.04 6.97 3.03
CA PHE A 75 -25.23 5.52 3.07
C PHE A 75 -25.43 5.04 4.50
N LEU A 76 -26.32 4.06 4.68
CA LEU A 76 -26.47 3.37 5.95
C LEU A 76 -25.50 2.19 6.01
N SER A 77 -24.89 2.00 7.17
CA SER A 77 -24.05 0.84 7.47
C SER A 77 -24.43 0.33 8.85
N ASP A 78 -24.62 -0.98 8.96
CA ASP A 78 -24.93 -1.60 10.24
C ASP A 78 -23.66 -2.14 10.93
N HIS A 79 -23.79 -2.37 12.22
CA HIS A 79 -22.76 -2.93 13.06
C HIS A 79 -22.80 -4.48 12.99
N ALA A 80 -21.68 -5.07 12.61
CA ALA A 80 -21.45 -6.51 12.59
C ALA A 80 -21.30 -7.09 14.01
N TRP A 81 -20.75 -6.29 14.94
CA TRP A 81 -20.47 -6.71 16.31
C TRP A 81 -20.49 -5.52 17.28
N THR A 82 -21.16 -5.70 18.42
CA THR A 82 -21.17 -4.73 19.54
C THR A 82 -20.63 -5.38 20.79
N PHE A 83 -19.64 -4.77 21.42
CA PHE A 83 -18.97 -5.35 22.59
C PHE A 83 -18.42 -4.30 23.55
N ARG A 84 -18.18 -4.72 24.79
CA ARG A 84 -17.26 -4.01 25.69
C ARG A 84 -15.89 -4.64 25.55
N LEU A 85 -14.82 -3.86 25.63
CA LEU A 85 -13.47 -4.38 25.43
C LEU A 85 -13.15 -5.54 26.39
N SER A 86 -13.61 -5.46 27.64
CA SER A 86 -13.48 -6.53 28.64
C SER A 86 -14.20 -7.83 28.27
N ASP A 87 -15.27 -7.73 27.47
CA ASP A 87 -16.10 -8.86 27.06
C ASP A 87 -15.74 -9.37 25.65
N ALA A 88 -14.87 -8.67 24.90
CA ALA A 88 -14.58 -8.94 23.49
C ALA A 88 -14.15 -10.41 23.27
N ARG A 89 -13.09 -10.83 23.96
CA ARG A 89 -12.57 -12.21 23.90
C ARG A 89 -13.62 -13.23 24.31
N LYS A 90 -14.32 -12.96 25.42
CA LYS A 90 -15.36 -13.85 25.95
C LYS A 90 -16.49 -14.04 24.95
N GLN A 91 -16.90 -12.98 24.25
CA GLN A 91 -17.94 -13.07 23.22
C GLN A 91 -17.45 -13.87 22.01
N LEU A 92 -16.22 -13.65 21.54
CA LEU A 92 -15.64 -14.42 20.43
C LEU A 92 -15.59 -15.93 20.75
N GLU A 93 -15.30 -16.29 22.00
CA GLU A 93 -15.24 -17.68 22.44
C GLU A 93 -16.62 -18.32 22.71
N GLN A 94 -17.63 -17.53 23.10
CA GLN A 94 -18.91 -18.06 23.60
C GLN A 94 -20.09 -17.87 22.64
N VAL A 95 -20.03 -16.90 21.73
CA VAL A 95 -21.10 -16.64 20.75
C VAL A 95 -20.84 -17.49 19.50
N PRO A 96 -21.70 -18.48 19.19
CA PRO A 96 -21.46 -19.36 18.06
C PRO A 96 -21.41 -18.60 16.73
N GLY A 97 -20.38 -18.85 15.92
CA GLY A 97 -20.25 -18.26 14.58
C GLY A 97 -19.71 -16.82 14.55
N LEU A 98 -19.49 -16.19 15.71
CA LEU A 98 -19.01 -14.80 15.78
C LEU A 98 -17.54 -14.71 15.40
N VAL A 99 -16.70 -15.60 15.94
CA VAL A 99 -15.25 -15.57 15.68
C VAL A 99 -14.93 -15.86 14.22
N GLU A 100 -15.64 -16.79 13.57
CA GLU A 100 -15.47 -17.09 12.16
C GLU A 100 -15.91 -15.93 11.28
N ARG A 101 -17.04 -15.28 11.62
CA ARG A 101 -17.52 -14.09 10.91
C ARG A 101 -16.55 -12.92 11.03
N MET A 102 -16.07 -12.64 12.24
CA MET A 102 -15.10 -11.57 12.46
C MET A 102 -13.75 -11.89 11.82
N ALA A 103 -13.34 -13.16 11.84
CA ALA A 103 -12.11 -13.58 11.19
C ALA A 103 -12.17 -13.38 9.67
N SER A 104 -13.27 -13.76 9.03
CA SER A 104 -13.47 -13.51 7.60
C SER A 104 -13.54 -12.02 7.29
N LEU A 105 -14.30 -11.24 8.08
CA LEU A 105 -14.44 -9.79 7.90
C LEU A 105 -13.08 -9.07 8.02
N MET A 106 -12.28 -9.46 9.01
CA MET A 106 -10.95 -8.88 9.30
C MET A 106 -9.80 -9.55 8.56
N CYS A 107 -10.08 -10.55 7.72
CA CYS A 107 -9.10 -11.26 6.91
C CYS A 107 -8.00 -11.98 7.73
N VAL A 108 -8.41 -12.71 8.78
CA VAL A 108 -7.51 -13.48 9.67
C VAL A 108 -7.83 -14.98 9.72
N ASP A 109 -8.67 -15.48 8.81
CA ASP A 109 -9.07 -16.88 8.64
C ASP A 109 -8.15 -17.69 7.69
N ILE A 110 -6.92 -17.20 7.47
CA ILE A 110 -5.95 -17.63 6.44
C ILE A 110 -5.62 -19.14 6.48
N ASP A 111 -5.86 -19.84 7.59
CA ASP A 111 -5.61 -21.29 7.70
C ASP A 111 -6.65 -22.17 6.97
N SER A 112 -7.76 -21.61 6.46
CA SER A 112 -8.82 -22.38 5.78
C SER A 112 -8.83 -22.29 4.24
N ALA A 113 -7.93 -21.54 3.61
CA ALA A 113 -7.80 -21.49 2.15
C ALA A 113 -6.98 -22.67 1.55
N GLY A 114 -6.83 -23.77 2.31
CA GLY A 114 -6.26 -25.04 1.84
C GLY A 114 -7.25 -25.86 1.01
N GLY A 115 -7.78 -25.28 -0.07
CA GLY A 115 -8.64 -25.96 -1.03
C GLY A 115 -7.86 -26.39 -2.26
N ALA A 116 -7.52 -27.69 -2.34
CA ALA A 116 -6.88 -28.30 -3.50
C ALA A 116 -7.58 -27.96 -4.82
N SER A 117 -6.86 -27.37 -5.78
CA SER A 117 -7.21 -27.44 -7.20
C SER A 117 -5.99 -27.25 -8.13
N ASP A 118 -5.79 -28.28 -8.95
CA ASP A 118 -5.20 -28.35 -10.29
C ASP A 118 -3.86 -27.67 -10.65
N VAL A 119 -2.77 -28.42 -10.43
CA VAL A 119 -1.47 -28.25 -11.10
C VAL A 119 -1.60 -28.15 -12.64
N ASN A 120 -2.62 -28.79 -13.23
CA ASN A 120 -2.86 -28.74 -14.68
C ASN A 120 -3.46 -27.41 -15.17
N VAL A 121 -4.22 -26.71 -14.33
CA VAL A 121 -4.81 -25.40 -14.69
C VAL A 121 -3.73 -24.30 -14.60
N ALA A 122 -2.91 -24.31 -13.54
CA ALA A 122 -1.77 -23.39 -13.38
C ALA A 122 -0.77 -23.48 -14.57
N LYS A 123 -0.44 -24.72 -14.99
CA LYS A 123 0.45 -24.96 -16.13
C LYS A 123 -0.11 -24.44 -17.45
N PHE A 124 -1.42 -24.56 -17.66
CA PHE A 124 -2.06 -24.05 -18.88
C PHE A 124 -2.04 -22.52 -18.90
N ASN A 125 -2.33 -21.88 -17.76
CA ASN A 125 -2.41 -20.43 -17.63
C ASN A 125 -1.07 -19.75 -17.90
N ALA A 126 0.05 -20.24 -17.35
CA ALA A 126 1.35 -19.58 -17.54
C ALA A 126 1.91 -19.72 -18.96
N VAL A 127 1.76 -20.89 -19.58
CA VAL A 127 2.23 -21.11 -20.96
C VAL A 127 1.40 -20.26 -21.93
N GLU A 128 0.08 -20.28 -21.80
CA GLU A 128 -0.82 -19.48 -22.65
C GLU A 128 -0.59 -17.97 -22.47
N PHE A 129 -0.31 -17.52 -21.25
CA PHE A 129 0.02 -16.13 -20.97
C PHE A 129 1.30 -15.70 -21.67
N VAL A 130 2.37 -16.49 -21.54
CA VAL A 130 3.64 -16.24 -22.23
C VAL A 130 3.46 -16.19 -23.76
N GLU A 131 2.67 -17.12 -24.32
CA GLU A 131 2.35 -17.10 -25.75
C GLU A 131 1.52 -15.87 -26.15
N THR A 132 0.63 -15.40 -25.29
CA THR A 132 -0.17 -14.20 -25.51
C THR A 132 0.69 -12.95 -25.51
N GLU A 133 1.62 -12.80 -24.57
CA GLU A 133 2.57 -11.68 -24.54
C GLU A 133 3.46 -11.67 -25.80
N ILE A 134 3.89 -12.85 -26.28
CA ILE A 134 4.63 -12.97 -27.54
C ILE A 134 3.79 -12.51 -28.74
N ARG A 135 2.49 -12.85 -28.78
CA ARG A 135 1.59 -12.39 -29.84
C ARG A 135 1.38 -10.88 -29.77
N ASN A 136 1.13 -10.34 -28.58
CA ASN A 136 0.89 -8.92 -28.36
C ASN A 136 2.09 -8.06 -28.78
N ALA A 137 3.31 -8.49 -28.45
CA ALA A 137 4.52 -7.78 -28.88
C ALA A 137 4.61 -7.70 -30.42
N LYS A 138 4.38 -8.82 -31.11
CA LYS A 138 4.36 -8.88 -32.58
C LYS A 138 3.30 -7.96 -33.18
N ASP A 139 2.11 -7.91 -32.60
CA ASP A 139 1.01 -7.07 -33.08
C ASP A 139 1.31 -5.57 -32.88
N LYS A 140 2.06 -5.20 -31.83
CA LYS A 140 2.56 -3.84 -31.59
C LYS A 140 3.77 -3.46 -32.47
N GLY A 141 4.30 -4.39 -33.28
CA GLY A 141 5.49 -4.18 -34.10
C GLY A 141 6.80 -4.15 -33.30
N ASP A 142 6.79 -4.61 -32.05
CA ASP A 142 7.98 -4.87 -31.26
C ASP A 142 8.31 -6.37 -31.36
N ASP A 143 9.47 -6.69 -31.94
CA ASP A 143 9.89 -8.08 -32.10
C ASP A 143 10.31 -8.73 -30.76
N THR A 144 10.32 -7.98 -29.65
CA THR A 144 10.88 -8.41 -28.37
C THR A 144 10.03 -8.03 -27.15
N VAL A 145 9.58 -9.01 -26.37
CA VAL A 145 9.01 -8.76 -25.03
C VAL A 145 10.16 -8.36 -24.09
N ARG A 146 10.03 -7.19 -23.44
CA ARG A 146 11.05 -6.67 -22.49
C ARG A 146 10.54 -6.54 -21.05
N TRP A 147 9.24 -6.68 -20.85
CA TRP A 147 8.60 -6.66 -19.54
C TRP A 147 7.63 -7.83 -19.47
N LEU A 148 7.79 -8.69 -18.46
CA LEU A 148 6.98 -9.88 -18.31
C LEU A 148 6.49 -9.99 -16.87
N GLU A 149 5.16 -10.06 -16.71
CA GLU A 149 4.48 -10.21 -15.43
C GLU A 149 3.80 -11.58 -15.39
N LEU A 150 4.35 -12.49 -14.60
CA LEU A 150 3.81 -13.83 -14.38
C LEU A 150 3.38 -13.95 -12.92
N GLU A 151 2.40 -13.15 -12.53
CA GLU A 151 1.97 -13.01 -11.13
C GLU A 151 0.80 -13.95 -10.79
N ASP A 152 0.81 -14.53 -9.59
CA ASP A 152 -0.27 -15.38 -9.06
C ASP A 152 -0.70 -16.55 -9.96
N LEU A 153 0.22 -17.06 -10.79
CA LEU A 153 -0.04 -18.16 -11.72
C LEU A 153 0.14 -19.55 -11.10
N HIS A 154 0.44 -19.61 -9.79
CA HIS A 154 0.79 -20.83 -9.07
C HIS A 154 1.94 -21.63 -9.73
N MET A 155 2.89 -20.93 -10.34
CA MET A 155 4.08 -21.51 -10.96
C MET A 155 4.98 -22.18 -9.92
N ASP A 156 5.39 -23.41 -10.16
CA ASP A 156 6.44 -24.09 -9.39
C ASP A 156 7.80 -24.03 -10.11
N ASP A 157 8.85 -24.49 -9.43
CA ASP A 157 10.23 -24.47 -9.96
C ASP A 157 10.35 -25.25 -11.28
N ALA A 158 9.59 -26.33 -11.46
CA ALA A 158 9.62 -27.15 -12.67
C ALA A 158 8.98 -26.44 -13.87
N LEU A 159 7.87 -25.71 -13.64
CA LEU A 159 7.22 -24.92 -14.66
C LEU A 159 8.10 -23.74 -15.09
N LEU A 160 8.74 -23.03 -14.14
CA LEU A 160 9.69 -21.96 -14.43
C LEU A 160 10.78 -22.43 -15.40
N LEU A 161 11.42 -23.56 -15.11
CA LEU A 161 12.43 -24.16 -15.99
C LEU A 161 11.87 -24.56 -17.37
N SER A 162 10.66 -25.12 -17.40
CA SER A 162 10.05 -25.59 -18.65
C SER A 162 9.65 -24.46 -19.60
N LEU A 163 9.44 -23.25 -19.07
CA LEU A 163 9.12 -22.08 -19.88
C LEU A 163 10.32 -21.56 -20.67
N ASP A 164 11.56 -21.85 -20.22
CA ASP A 164 12.81 -21.43 -20.87
C ASP A 164 12.79 -19.94 -21.24
N LEU A 165 12.37 -19.12 -20.26
CA LEU A 165 12.18 -17.68 -20.42
C LEU A 165 13.46 -16.95 -20.87
N PRO A 166 14.67 -17.27 -20.36
CA PRO A 166 15.90 -16.62 -20.82
C PRO A 166 16.18 -16.80 -22.30
N SER A 167 15.87 -17.97 -22.86
CA SER A 167 16.05 -18.25 -24.29
C SER A 167 14.98 -17.58 -25.15
N LYS A 168 13.73 -17.49 -24.65
CA LYS A 168 12.62 -16.82 -25.34
C LYS A 168 12.73 -15.30 -25.31
N PHE A 169 13.24 -14.74 -24.22
CA PHE A 169 13.30 -13.30 -23.95
C PHE A 169 14.72 -12.87 -23.54
N PRO A 170 15.71 -12.96 -24.46
CA PRO A 170 17.10 -12.64 -24.13
C PRO A 170 17.33 -11.17 -23.74
N ASN A 171 16.44 -10.28 -24.19
CA ASN A 171 16.49 -8.83 -23.96
C ASN A 171 15.50 -8.36 -22.87
N LEU A 172 15.03 -9.28 -22.02
CA LEU A 172 14.10 -8.95 -20.95
C LEU A 172 14.76 -7.98 -19.94
N LEU A 173 14.07 -6.87 -19.65
CA LEU A 173 14.49 -5.84 -18.71
C LEU A 173 13.78 -5.98 -17.36
N ALA A 174 12.51 -6.39 -17.35
CA ALA A 174 11.72 -6.52 -16.14
C ALA A 174 11.00 -7.88 -16.10
N LEU A 175 11.12 -8.56 -14.96
CA LEU A 175 10.45 -9.83 -14.71
C LEU A 175 9.79 -9.82 -13.34
N SER A 176 8.46 -9.94 -13.31
CA SER A 176 7.73 -10.23 -12.09
C SER A 176 7.28 -11.69 -12.06
N LEU A 177 7.64 -12.38 -10.98
CA LEU A 177 7.19 -13.73 -10.64
C LEU A 177 6.46 -13.71 -9.29
N CYS A 178 5.86 -12.57 -8.91
CA CYS A 178 5.22 -12.38 -7.61
C CYS A 178 4.10 -13.41 -7.36
N GLY A 179 3.94 -13.88 -6.12
CA GLY A 179 2.78 -14.70 -5.73
C GLY A 179 2.74 -16.13 -6.29
N ASN A 180 3.89 -16.67 -6.69
CA ASN A 180 3.99 -18.05 -7.21
C ASN A 180 4.41 -19.05 -6.12
N LYS A 181 4.65 -20.30 -6.52
CA LYS A 181 5.02 -21.43 -5.67
C LYS A 181 6.49 -21.82 -5.84
N LEU A 182 7.36 -20.83 -6.06
CA LEU A 182 8.80 -21.05 -6.20
C LEU A 182 9.41 -21.36 -4.84
N GLU A 183 10.21 -22.43 -4.76
CA GLU A 183 10.71 -22.95 -3.49
C GLU A 183 12.22 -23.21 -3.51
N ASN A 184 12.77 -23.66 -4.64
CA ASN A 184 14.14 -24.13 -4.72
C ASN A 184 15.12 -22.99 -5.08
N VAL A 185 15.86 -22.52 -4.07
CA VAL A 185 16.85 -21.42 -4.20
C VAL A 185 17.82 -21.64 -5.36
N GLU A 186 18.45 -22.81 -5.43
CA GLU A 186 19.44 -23.11 -6.46
C GLU A 186 18.83 -23.08 -7.86
N THR A 187 17.64 -23.68 -8.02
CA THR A 187 16.95 -23.78 -9.31
C THR A 187 16.54 -22.40 -9.82
N VAL A 188 15.87 -21.61 -8.98
CA VAL A 188 15.43 -20.26 -9.34
C VAL A 188 16.64 -19.38 -9.65
N THR A 189 17.66 -19.39 -8.79
CA THR A 189 18.86 -18.58 -9.00
C THR A 189 19.56 -18.93 -10.30
N GLN A 190 19.79 -20.22 -10.58
CA GLN A 190 20.42 -20.68 -11.83
C GLN A 190 19.63 -20.28 -13.08
N GLU A 191 18.30 -20.21 -12.99
CA GLU A 191 17.46 -19.76 -14.10
C GLU A 191 17.53 -18.24 -14.27
N ILE A 192 17.41 -17.48 -13.19
CA ILE A 192 17.42 -16.01 -13.20
C ILE A 192 18.76 -15.44 -13.70
N VAL A 193 19.90 -15.99 -13.29
CA VAL A 193 21.22 -15.47 -13.70
C VAL A 193 21.52 -15.63 -15.20
N LYS A 194 20.66 -16.33 -15.94
CA LYS A 194 20.75 -16.43 -17.40
C LYS A 194 20.31 -15.13 -18.09
N PHE A 195 19.48 -14.30 -17.46
CA PHE A 195 19.07 -12.99 -18.00
C PHE A 195 20.20 -11.97 -17.87
N LYS A 196 20.77 -11.52 -19.00
CA LYS A 196 21.94 -10.62 -19.01
C LYS A 196 21.63 -9.13 -18.98
N HIS A 197 20.38 -8.76 -19.26
CA HIS A 197 19.93 -7.38 -19.36
C HIS A 197 18.88 -7.01 -18.32
N LEU A 198 18.58 -7.92 -17.38
CA LEU A 198 17.54 -7.71 -16.39
C LEU A 198 17.88 -6.51 -15.50
N LYS A 199 16.95 -5.55 -15.43
CA LYS A 199 16.96 -4.34 -14.63
C LYS A 199 16.09 -4.47 -13.38
N ALA A 200 14.99 -5.22 -13.46
CA ALA A 200 14.12 -5.46 -12.31
C ALA A 200 13.66 -6.91 -12.20
N LEU A 201 13.62 -7.39 -10.96
CA LEU A 201 13.14 -8.72 -10.59
C LEU A 201 12.26 -8.63 -9.34
N TRP A 202 11.05 -9.19 -9.43
CA TRP A 202 10.16 -9.36 -8.28
C TRP A 202 9.87 -10.84 -8.05
N LEU A 203 10.30 -11.33 -6.89
CA LEU A 203 10.05 -12.68 -6.36
C LEU A 203 9.16 -12.63 -5.12
N ASN A 204 8.63 -11.45 -4.75
CA ASN A 204 7.78 -11.25 -3.59
C ASN A 204 6.70 -12.34 -3.52
N ASN A 205 6.33 -12.73 -2.30
CA ASN A 205 5.21 -13.64 -2.05
C ASN A 205 5.42 -15.05 -2.63
N ASN A 206 6.68 -15.47 -2.75
CA ASN A 206 7.06 -16.85 -3.04
C ASN A 206 7.65 -17.54 -1.79
N PRO A 207 7.39 -18.84 -1.57
CA PRO A 207 7.98 -19.61 -0.47
C PRO A 207 9.52 -19.55 -0.39
N ILE A 208 10.19 -19.35 -1.52
CA ILE A 208 11.65 -19.19 -1.62
C ILE A 208 12.21 -18.07 -0.72
N LEU A 209 11.45 -16.99 -0.49
CA LEU A 209 11.86 -15.86 0.34
C LEU A 209 11.71 -16.11 1.84
N LEU A 210 10.88 -17.09 2.26
CA LEU A 210 10.72 -17.45 3.68
C LEU A 210 11.97 -18.12 4.26
N LYS A 211 12.87 -18.61 3.39
CA LYS A 211 14.07 -19.34 3.79
C LYS A 211 15.20 -18.42 4.28
N ASN A 212 15.02 -17.08 4.23
CA ASN A 212 15.97 -16.05 4.71
C ASN A 212 17.43 -16.40 4.42
N ASP A 213 17.76 -16.49 3.14
CA ASP A 213 19.11 -16.80 2.67
C ASP A 213 19.69 -15.62 1.88
N ASP A 214 20.51 -14.80 2.54
CA ASP A 214 21.25 -13.69 1.92
C ASP A 214 22.08 -14.16 0.72
N HIS A 215 22.50 -15.44 0.71
CA HIS A 215 23.27 -16.04 -0.39
C HIS A 215 22.51 -16.02 -1.72
N MET A 216 21.18 -16.13 -1.71
CA MET A 216 20.39 -16.09 -2.94
C MET A 216 20.49 -14.73 -3.61
N ALA A 217 20.25 -13.66 -2.85
CA ALA A 217 20.31 -12.30 -3.35
C ALA A 217 21.72 -11.99 -3.87
N ASP A 218 22.77 -12.36 -3.11
CA ASP A 218 24.16 -12.20 -3.51
C ASP A 218 24.47 -12.92 -4.84
N THR A 219 23.99 -14.15 -5.01
CA THR A 219 24.21 -14.91 -6.25
C THR A 219 23.50 -14.27 -7.44
N ILE A 220 22.27 -13.80 -7.25
CA ILE A 220 21.52 -13.05 -8.27
C ILE A 220 22.25 -11.76 -8.64
N PHE A 221 22.73 -10.99 -7.66
CA PHE A 221 23.45 -9.73 -7.91
C PHE A 221 24.77 -9.94 -8.64
N GLN A 222 25.48 -11.04 -8.36
CA GLN A 222 26.69 -11.41 -9.10
C GLN A 222 26.40 -11.84 -10.54
N GLY A 223 25.30 -12.57 -10.76
CA GLY A 223 24.89 -13.07 -12.08
C GLY A 223 24.22 -12.04 -12.98
N CYS A 224 23.47 -11.11 -12.39
CA CYS A 224 22.67 -10.07 -13.05
C CYS A 224 23.23 -8.68 -12.72
N GLN A 225 24.39 -8.33 -13.29
CA GLN A 225 25.10 -7.08 -12.97
C GLN A 225 24.33 -5.80 -13.34
N SER A 226 23.37 -5.90 -14.27
CA SER A 226 22.52 -4.78 -14.66
C SER A 226 21.31 -4.58 -13.74
N LEU A 227 21.09 -5.46 -12.74
CA LEU A 227 19.90 -5.44 -11.90
C LEU A 227 19.91 -4.21 -10.99
N GLU A 228 18.90 -3.38 -11.11
CA GLU A 228 18.72 -2.13 -10.37
C GLU A 228 17.63 -2.24 -9.29
N ILE A 229 16.61 -3.08 -9.52
CA ILE A 229 15.52 -3.35 -8.58
C ILE A 229 15.43 -4.85 -8.29
N TYR A 230 15.39 -5.20 -7.01
CA TYR A 230 15.14 -6.56 -6.54
C TYR A 230 14.11 -6.53 -5.40
N ASN A 231 12.98 -7.20 -5.60
CA ASN A 231 11.87 -7.26 -4.65
C ASN A 231 11.42 -5.88 -4.13
N SER A 232 11.27 -4.92 -5.05
CA SER A 232 10.92 -3.52 -4.77
C SER A 232 11.98 -2.70 -4.01
N CYS A 233 13.14 -3.29 -3.71
CA CYS A 233 14.31 -2.60 -3.14
C CYS A 233 15.30 -2.24 -4.25
N PHE A 234 16.04 -1.14 -4.07
CA PHE A 234 17.15 -0.78 -4.95
C PHE A 234 18.38 -1.61 -4.62
N THR A 235 19.05 -2.12 -5.65
CA THR A 235 20.35 -2.77 -5.48
C THR A 235 21.45 -1.71 -5.35
N CYS A 236 22.68 -2.10 -5.03
CA CYS A 236 23.82 -1.17 -5.07
C CYS A 236 24.15 -0.63 -6.47
N ASN A 237 23.60 -1.26 -7.53
CA ASN A 237 23.79 -0.88 -8.92
C ASN A 237 22.64 -0.06 -9.49
N PHE A 238 21.66 0.36 -8.67
CA PHE A 238 20.53 1.15 -9.14
C PHE A 238 21.00 2.39 -9.91
N GLY A 239 20.26 2.78 -10.94
CA GLY A 239 20.65 3.86 -11.83
C GLY A 239 19.43 4.48 -12.48
N GLU A 240 19.60 4.88 -13.73
CA GLU A 240 18.59 5.61 -14.47
C GLU A 240 17.28 4.81 -14.62
N TRP A 241 17.36 3.49 -14.80
CA TRP A 241 16.17 2.67 -15.01
C TRP A 241 15.31 2.61 -13.76
N ALA A 242 15.90 2.36 -12.58
CA ALA A 242 15.15 2.32 -11.32
C ALA A 242 14.56 3.68 -10.94
N LEU A 243 15.30 4.77 -11.20
CA LEU A 243 14.80 6.13 -10.99
C LEU A 243 13.68 6.47 -11.97
N GLY A 244 13.81 6.06 -13.24
CA GLY A 244 12.79 6.26 -14.26
C GLY A 244 11.52 5.46 -13.98
N PHE A 245 11.64 4.24 -13.43
CA PHE A 245 10.51 3.45 -12.95
C PHE A 245 9.77 4.19 -11.82
N CYS A 246 10.48 4.65 -10.80
CA CYS A 246 9.87 5.41 -9.70
C CYS A 246 9.33 6.80 -10.14
N GLY A 247 9.88 7.36 -11.22
CA GLY A 247 9.44 8.61 -11.83
C GLY A 247 8.31 8.46 -12.85
N GLY A 248 7.80 7.24 -13.06
CA GLY A 248 6.70 6.97 -14.02
C GLY A 248 7.09 7.07 -15.49
N ILE A 249 8.38 6.96 -15.82
CA ILE A 249 8.89 6.93 -17.19
C ILE A 249 8.84 5.50 -17.75
N TYR A 250 9.26 4.53 -16.93
CA TYR A 250 9.35 3.14 -17.34
C TYR A 250 8.22 2.31 -16.72
N ASP A 251 7.50 1.59 -17.58
CA ASP A 251 6.41 0.69 -17.23
C ASP A 251 6.31 -0.45 -18.27
N LYS A 252 5.26 -1.27 -18.20
CA LYS A 252 5.05 -2.39 -19.13
C LYS A 252 4.91 -1.93 -20.59
N ASP A 253 4.31 -0.77 -20.85
CA ASP A 253 4.11 -0.24 -22.20
C ASP A 253 5.34 0.55 -22.70
N ASN A 254 6.18 1.05 -21.79
CA ASN A 254 7.47 1.67 -22.07
C ASN A 254 8.59 1.08 -21.20
N PRO A 255 9.04 -0.15 -21.46
CA PRO A 255 10.04 -0.83 -20.62
C PRO A 255 11.46 -0.27 -20.74
N GLY A 256 11.68 0.64 -21.70
CA GLY A 256 12.99 1.19 -22.05
C GLY A 256 13.55 0.61 -23.35
N PHE A 257 14.41 1.40 -24.01
CA PHE A 257 15.10 1.05 -25.25
C PHE A 257 16.61 1.00 -25.07
N PHE A 258 17.28 0.17 -25.88
CA PHE A 258 18.75 0.15 -25.97
C PHE A 258 19.32 1.39 -26.66
N HIS A 259 18.48 2.14 -27.38
CA HIS A 259 18.86 3.41 -28.00
C HIS A 259 18.40 4.55 -27.10
N GLU A 260 19.36 5.09 -26.36
CA GLU A 260 19.24 6.19 -25.42
C GLU A 260 18.46 7.36 -26.05
N THR A 261 17.32 7.71 -25.45
CA THR A 261 16.92 9.12 -25.46
C THR A 261 17.92 9.86 -24.60
N ASP A 262 18.56 10.90 -25.12
CA ASP A 262 19.45 11.75 -24.33
C ASP A 262 18.66 12.31 -23.13
N HIS A 263 18.93 11.78 -21.92
CA HIS A 263 18.41 12.21 -20.62
C HIS A 263 16.90 11.96 -20.37
N PRO A 264 16.46 10.69 -20.19
CA PRO A 264 15.05 10.37 -19.95
C PRO A 264 14.51 10.97 -18.65
N LEU A 265 15.36 11.12 -17.63
CA LEU A 265 14.96 11.66 -16.33
C LEU A 265 14.72 13.17 -16.32
N ARG A 266 15.04 13.88 -17.41
CA ARG A 266 15.00 15.35 -17.44
C ARG A 266 13.62 15.93 -17.15
N GLY A 267 12.56 15.21 -17.51
CA GLY A 267 11.17 15.60 -17.31
C GLY A 267 10.57 15.21 -15.97
N VAL A 268 11.29 14.46 -15.12
CA VAL A 268 10.77 13.99 -13.83
C VAL A 268 10.58 15.17 -12.88
N THR A 269 9.34 15.38 -12.44
CA THR A 269 8.99 16.43 -11.47
C THR A 269 8.71 15.89 -10.08
N LEU A 270 8.26 14.64 -9.98
CA LEU A 270 7.95 13.92 -8.75
C LEU A 270 8.70 12.60 -8.77
N LEU A 271 9.40 12.31 -7.68
CA LEU A 271 10.14 11.06 -7.53
C LEU A 271 9.91 10.48 -6.14
N ASP A 272 9.23 9.34 -6.09
CA ASP A 272 9.01 8.61 -4.84
C ASP A 272 10.01 7.46 -4.70
N LEU A 273 11.01 7.68 -3.85
CA LEU A 273 12.02 6.68 -3.50
C LEU A 273 11.77 6.09 -2.10
N SER A 274 10.57 6.22 -1.55
CA SER A 274 10.29 5.72 -0.20
C SER A 274 10.41 4.19 -0.11
N ASN A 275 10.94 3.72 1.01
CA ASN A 275 11.07 2.29 1.35
C ASN A 275 11.78 1.47 0.26
N ARG A 276 12.79 2.05 -0.39
CA ARG A 276 13.58 1.38 -1.43
C ARG A 276 14.86 0.73 -0.90
N SER A 277 15.05 0.68 0.42
CA SER A 277 16.27 0.17 1.07
C SER A 277 17.55 0.85 0.57
N ILE A 278 17.49 2.15 0.28
CA ILE A 278 18.64 2.90 -0.22
C ILE A 278 19.60 3.18 0.94
N HIS A 279 20.84 2.73 0.78
CA HIS A 279 21.94 2.98 1.71
C HIS A 279 22.84 4.13 1.25
N ASN A 280 22.95 4.32 -0.08
CA ASN A 280 23.71 5.39 -0.71
C ASN A 280 22.89 6.02 -1.85
N LEU A 281 22.41 7.25 -1.68
CA LEU A 281 21.68 8.00 -2.71
C LEU A 281 22.62 8.67 -3.72
N ILE A 282 23.86 8.97 -3.34
CA ILE A 282 24.85 9.63 -4.21
C ILE A 282 25.28 8.64 -5.29
N ASN A 283 24.65 8.78 -6.45
CA ASN A 283 24.86 7.98 -7.65
C ASN A 283 24.93 8.92 -8.86
N LYS A 284 25.61 8.53 -9.93
CA LYS A 284 25.68 9.29 -11.19
C LYS A 284 24.29 9.61 -11.77
N ALA A 285 23.34 8.68 -11.65
CA ALA A 285 21.99 8.85 -12.20
C ALA A 285 21.11 9.78 -11.35
N PHE A 286 21.31 9.81 -10.03
CA PHE A 286 20.58 10.73 -9.14
C PHE A 286 21.36 12.03 -8.99
N SER A 287 21.14 12.98 -9.91
CA SER A 287 21.81 14.29 -9.86
C SER A 287 20.94 15.43 -10.39
N PRO A 288 21.21 16.68 -9.98
CA PRO A 288 20.52 17.85 -10.52
C PRO A 288 20.71 18.05 -12.03
N ALA A 289 21.78 17.49 -12.60
CA ALA A 289 22.06 17.58 -14.04
C ALA A 289 21.12 16.66 -14.85
N GLU A 290 20.86 15.45 -14.34
CA GLU A 290 19.96 14.47 -14.98
C GLU A 290 18.48 14.78 -14.71
N MET A 291 18.16 15.38 -13.55
CA MET A 291 16.79 15.69 -13.13
C MET A 291 16.62 17.19 -12.74
N PRO A 292 16.83 18.13 -13.68
CA PRO A 292 16.76 19.56 -13.39
C PRO A 292 15.37 20.05 -13.01
N SER A 293 14.31 19.31 -13.37
CA SER A 293 12.91 19.66 -13.12
C SER A 293 12.33 19.02 -11.84
N LEU A 294 13.13 18.25 -11.10
CA LEU A 294 12.65 17.58 -9.88
C LEU A 294 12.20 18.60 -8.84
N SER A 295 10.94 18.49 -8.44
CA SER A 295 10.28 19.43 -7.53
C SER A 295 9.71 18.78 -6.27
N HIS A 296 9.41 17.49 -6.33
CA HIS A 296 8.88 16.70 -5.22
C HIS A 296 9.72 15.43 -5.07
N LEU A 297 10.27 15.21 -3.88
CA LEU A 297 11.12 14.05 -3.58
C LEU A 297 10.68 13.40 -2.28
N ASN A 298 10.48 12.08 -2.30
CA ASN A 298 10.24 11.29 -1.11
C ASN A 298 11.40 10.31 -0.86
N LEU A 299 12.03 10.42 0.31
CA LEU A 299 13.16 9.60 0.76
C LEU A 299 12.85 8.78 2.01
N ARG A 300 11.61 8.79 2.50
CA ARG A 300 11.20 8.11 3.75
C ARG A 300 11.49 6.60 3.73
N GLY A 301 11.78 6.02 4.88
CA GLY A 301 12.02 4.59 5.02
C GLY A 301 13.32 4.10 4.42
N ASN A 302 14.25 4.99 4.08
CA ASN A 302 15.60 4.64 3.64
C ASN A 302 16.62 4.95 4.73
N ARG A 303 17.63 4.10 4.84
CA ARG A 303 18.64 4.23 5.89
C ARG A 303 19.68 5.30 5.57
N LEU A 304 20.08 5.42 4.30
CA LEU A 304 21.03 6.42 3.80
C LEU A 304 22.32 6.56 4.63
N GLU A 305 22.71 5.50 5.35
CA GLU A 305 23.78 5.53 6.36
C GLU A 305 25.17 5.62 5.73
N GLN A 306 25.28 5.36 4.43
CA GLN A 306 26.53 5.52 3.67
C GLN A 306 26.67 6.93 3.09
N ASN A 307 25.66 7.79 3.23
CA ASN A 307 25.74 9.19 2.86
C ASN A 307 26.09 10.05 4.07
N PRO A 308 27.25 10.73 4.07
CA PRO A 308 27.48 11.79 5.04
C PRO A 308 26.39 12.85 4.92
N VAL A 309 25.77 13.24 6.04
CA VAL A 309 24.65 14.19 6.06
C VAL A 309 24.97 15.47 5.28
N GLY A 310 26.18 16.02 5.46
CA GLY A 310 26.62 17.21 4.73
C GLY A 310 26.64 17.02 3.20
N GLU A 311 27.10 15.88 2.70
CA GLU A 311 27.11 15.60 1.25
C GLU A 311 25.71 15.42 0.69
N LEU A 312 24.83 14.77 1.46
CA LEU A 312 23.43 14.59 1.09
C LEU A 312 22.70 15.94 1.03
N LEU A 313 22.94 16.83 2.01
CA LEU A 313 22.40 18.18 2.01
C LEU A 313 22.88 18.99 0.80
N GLU A 314 24.18 18.94 0.48
CA GLU A 314 24.73 19.65 -0.69
C GLU A 314 24.18 19.11 -2.01
N LEU A 315 24.02 17.79 -2.14
CA LEU A 315 23.36 17.17 -3.30
C LEU A 315 21.93 17.68 -3.47
N LEU A 316 21.13 17.64 -2.40
CA LEU A 316 19.74 18.06 -2.42
C LEU A 316 19.59 19.57 -2.70
N LYS A 317 20.48 20.41 -2.18
CA LYS A 317 20.53 21.85 -2.48
C LYS A 317 20.80 22.14 -3.95
N GLY A 318 21.45 21.22 -4.67
CA GLY A 318 21.68 21.33 -6.09
C GLY A 318 20.40 21.29 -6.94
N PHE A 319 19.32 20.71 -6.43
CA PHE A 319 18.03 20.64 -7.14
C PHE A 319 17.27 21.97 -7.02
N SER A 320 17.53 22.88 -7.96
CA SER A 320 16.96 24.23 -7.96
C SER A 320 15.42 24.31 -7.96
N CYS A 321 14.73 23.27 -8.45
CA CYS A 321 13.27 23.20 -8.50
C CYS A 321 12.64 22.50 -7.28
N LEU A 322 13.45 21.94 -6.37
CA LEU A 322 12.98 21.17 -5.23
C LEU A 322 12.17 22.05 -4.28
N ASN A 323 10.88 21.72 -4.14
CA ASN A 323 9.90 22.50 -3.40
C ASN A 323 9.18 21.68 -2.31
N ALA A 324 9.07 20.37 -2.51
CA ALA A 324 8.50 19.45 -1.54
C ALA A 324 9.49 18.31 -1.24
N LEU A 325 9.70 18.07 0.04
CA LEU A 325 10.59 17.00 0.52
C LEU A 325 9.87 16.16 1.58
N GLU A 326 9.92 14.85 1.42
CA GLU A 326 9.45 13.90 2.42
C GLU A 326 10.62 13.06 2.94
N VAL A 327 10.86 13.12 4.24
CA VAL A 327 11.96 12.45 4.95
C VAL A 327 11.53 11.97 6.33
N ASP A 328 12.27 11.03 6.89
CA ASP A 328 12.11 10.63 8.28
C ASP A 328 12.71 11.69 9.21
N ILE A 329 11.99 12.02 10.29
CA ILE A 329 12.40 12.97 11.33
C ILE A 329 12.05 12.34 12.69
N PRO A 330 13.04 11.93 13.50
CA PRO A 330 14.47 11.94 13.19
C PRO A 330 14.84 10.94 12.09
N GLY A 331 15.88 11.27 11.32
CA GLY A 331 16.31 10.44 10.20
C GLY A 331 17.60 10.92 9.55
N PRO A 332 17.93 10.41 8.35
CA PRO A 332 19.24 10.64 7.73
C PRO A 332 19.56 12.10 7.40
N LEU A 333 18.55 12.97 7.29
CA LEU A 333 18.75 14.41 7.09
C LEU A 333 18.83 15.22 8.38
N GLY A 334 18.56 14.61 9.54
CA GLY A 334 18.63 15.26 10.84
C GLY A 334 17.47 14.89 11.77
N GLU A 335 17.55 15.43 12.98
CA GLU A 335 16.61 15.14 14.08
C GLU A 335 15.45 16.14 14.15
N SER A 336 15.54 17.26 13.43
CA SER A 336 14.65 18.42 13.60
C SER A 336 14.16 18.95 12.26
N ALA A 337 12.84 19.10 12.14
CA ALA A 337 12.23 19.73 10.98
C ALA A 337 12.71 21.17 10.75
N LEU A 338 13.00 21.91 11.83
CA LEU A 338 13.49 23.28 11.75
C LEU A 338 14.90 23.34 11.15
N GLU A 339 15.81 22.46 11.59
CA GLU A 339 17.20 22.41 11.07
C GLU A 339 17.24 22.03 9.59
N ILE A 340 16.34 21.13 9.18
CA ILE A 340 16.16 20.77 7.77
C ILE A 340 15.66 21.99 6.99
N LEU A 341 14.62 22.70 7.46
CA LEU A 341 14.11 23.89 6.78
C LEU A 341 15.12 25.05 6.72
N GLU A 342 15.96 25.23 7.75
CA GLU A 342 17.08 26.19 7.71
C GLU A 342 18.09 25.86 6.61
N SER A 343 18.30 24.56 6.34
CA SER A 343 19.18 24.09 5.27
C SER A 343 18.57 24.21 3.87
N PHE A 344 17.24 24.31 3.78
CA PHE A 344 16.47 24.35 2.52
C PHE A 344 15.43 25.48 2.50
N PRO A 345 15.86 26.76 2.36
CA PRO A 345 14.97 27.92 2.50
C PRO A 345 13.90 28.03 1.40
N ASN A 346 14.04 27.30 0.29
CA ASN A 346 13.11 27.32 -0.84
C ASN A 346 12.02 26.23 -0.77
N LEU A 347 12.05 25.34 0.23
CA LEU A 347 11.01 24.33 0.40
C LEU A 347 9.70 24.99 0.86
N SER A 348 8.61 24.72 0.14
CA SER A 348 7.26 25.09 0.58
C SER A 348 6.62 24.00 1.43
N LEU A 349 6.99 22.74 1.21
CA LEU A 349 6.42 21.57 1.89
C LEU A 349 7.53 20.67 2.45
N LEU A 350 7.40 20.33 3.73
CA LEU A 350 8.18 19.28 4.37
C LEU A 350 7.20 18.26 4.96
N ASN A 351 7.33 16.99 4.57
CA ASN A 351 6.46 15.91 5.07
C ASN A 351 4.96 16.18 4.87
N GLY A 352 4.59 16.87 3.77
CA GLY A 352 3.21 17.27 3.47
C GLY A 352 2.69 18.49 4.25
N VAL A 353 3.50 19.05 5.16
CA VAL A 353 3.15 20.24 5.96
C VAL A 353 3.83 21.48 5.40
N ASN A 354 3.14 22.62 5.44
CA ASN A 354 3.67 23.88 4.94
C ASN A 354 4.85 24.38 5.81
N ALA A 355 5.96 24.71 5.15
CA ALA A 355 7.19 25.18 5.80
C ALA A 355 6.97 26.41 6.70
N SER A 356 6.14 27.38 6.27
CA SER A 356 5.86 28.57 7.08
C SER A 356 5.13 28.22 8.38
N LYS A 357 4.19 27.27 8.33
CA LYS A 357 3.46 26.79 9.52
C LYS A 357 4.40 26.10 10.52
N ILE A 358 5.36 25.31 10.03
CA ILE A 358 6.36 24.64 10.87
C ILE A 358 7.22 25.69 11.58
N LEU A 359 7.75 26.67 10.83
CA LEU A 359 8.57 27.77 11.36
C LEU A 359 7.80 28.64 12.37
N GLU A 360 6.53 28.94 12.11
CA GLU A 360 5.66 29.69 13.02
C GLU A 360 5.35 28.93 14.32
N SER A 361 5.11 27.62 14.21
CA SER A 361 4.75 26.76 15.36
C SER A 361 5.94 26.40 16.24
N GLY A 362 7.16 26.41 15.70
CA GLY A 362 8.36 25.95 16.41
C GLY A 362 8.36 24.45 16.74
N ASN A 363 7.48 23.66 16.12
CA ASN A 363 7.36 22.23 16.39
C ASN A 363 8.55 21.45 15.81
N HIS A 364 9.22 20.68 16.66
CA HIS A 364 10.39 19.87 16.29
C HIS A 364 10.03 18.53 15.65
N VAL A 365 8.79 18.04 15.84
CA VAL A 365 8.33 16.74 15.36
C VAL A 365 7.14 16.96 14.43
N ILE A 366 7.35 16.68 13.14
CA ILE A 366 6.25 16.56 12.18
C ILE A 366 5.83 15.11 12.26
N ASP A 367 4.62 14.89 12.79
CA ASP A 367 3.94 13.61 12.92
C ASP A 367 4.27 12.73 11.70
N SER A 368 5.21 11.80 11.87
CA SER A 368 5.38 10.71 10.94
C SER A 368 4.06 9.98 10.98
N MET A 369 3.36 9.91 9.85
CA MET A 369 2.16 9.09 9.75
C MET A 369 2.53 7.70 10.29
N LEU A 370 2.08 7.39 11.51
CA LEU A 370 2.28 6.10 12.12
C LEU A 370 1.66 5.11 11.16
N GLN A 371 2.49 4.38 10.42
CA GLN A 371 1.99 3.38 9.52
C GLN A 371 1.28 2.32 10.38
N PRO A 372 0.02 1.96 10.04
CA PRO A 372 -0.65 0.87 10.73
C PRO A 372 0.20 -0.40 10.61
N ARG A 373 0.78 -0.87 11.71
CA ARG A 373 1.52 -2.13 11.70
C ARG A 373 0.50 -3.25 11.50
N LEU A 374 0.55 -3.94 10.36
CA LEU A 374 -0.17 -5.19 10.15
C LEU A 374 0.23 -6.20 11.24
N PRO A 375 -0.69 -6.80 12.01
CA PRO A 375 -0.34 -7.77 13.02
C PRO A 375 0.27 -9.01 12.35
N GLU A 376 1.42 -9.45 12.85
CA GLU A 376 2.03 -10.72 12.46
C GLU A 376 1.39 -11.84 13.28
N TRP A 377 0.92 -12.88 12.61
CA TRP A 377 0.26 -14.01 13.25
C TRP A 377 1.21 -15.20 13.30
N THR A 378 1.19 -15.92 14.42
CA THR A 378 1.83 -17.24 14.50
C THR A 378 0.76 -18.33 14.42
N SER A 379 1.14 -19.52 13.94
CA SER A 379 0.26 -20.68 13.86
C SER A 379 -0.23 -21.17 15.24
N GLU A 380 0.35 -20.65 16.33
CA GLU A 380 0.00 -21.00 17.71
C GLU A 380 -1.13 -20.13 18.29
N GLU A 381 -1.44 -18.99 17.66
CA GLU A 381 -2.50 -18.08 18.12
C GLU A 381 -3.90 -18.60 17.79
N THR A 382 -4.81 -18.48 18.76
CA THR A 382 -6.22 -18.82 18.55
C THR A 382 -6.89 -17.84 17.59
N LEU A 383 -7.91 -18.30 16.86
CA LEU A 383 -8.66 -17.42 15.94
C LEU A 383 -9.28 -16.21 16.68
N ALA A 384 -9.68 -16.39 17.93
CA ALA A 384 -10.17 -15.29 18.78
C ALA A 384 -9.06 -14.26 19.08
N ASP A 385 -7.84 -14.71 19.38
CA ASP A 385 -6.70 -13.81 19.61
C ASP A 385 -6.35 -13.04 18.33
N ARG A 386 -6.38 -13.71 17.17
CA ARG A 386 -6.15 -13.04 15.86
C ARG A 386 -7.19 -11.96 15.59
N VAL A 387 -8.48 -12.24 15.82
CA VAL A 387 -9.55 -11.23 15.70
C VAL A 387 -9.34 -10.07 16.67
N VAL A 388 -8.99 -10.35 17.95
CA VAL A 388 -8.76 -9.31 18.97
C VAL A 388 -7.55 -8.44 18.65
N ASN A 389 -6.52 -9.00 18.03
CA ASN A 389 -5.35 -8.24 17.63
C ASN A 389 -5.61 -7.46 16.32
N ALA A 390 -6.43 -7.99 15.42
CA ALA A 390 -6.71 -7.37 14.13
C ALA A 390 -7.64 -6.16 14.25
N MET A 391 -8.54 -6.13 15.24
CA MET A 391 -9.48 -5.01 15.42
C MET A 391 -8.77 -3.65 15.54
N TRP A 392 -7.53 -3.63 16.03
CA TRP A 392 -6.74 -2.40 16.21
C TRP A 392 -6.29 -1.76 14.88
N LEU A 393 -6.25 -2.52 13.78
CA LEU A 393 -5.96 -1.97 12.44
C LEU A 393 -7.05 -1.03 11.92
N TYR A 394 -8.26 -1.20 12.43
CA TYR A 394 -9.46 -0.58 11.89
C TYR A 394 -9.96 0.56 12.78
N LEU A 395 -9.04 1.10 13.58
CA LEU A 395 -9.34 2.06 14.61
C LEU A 395 -9.21 3.47 14.05
N MET A 396 -10.34 4.11 13.76
CA MET A 396 -10.34 5.45 13.14
C MET A 396 -11.29 6.48 13.76
N ASN A 397 -11.84 6.27 14.97
CA ASN A 397 -12.57 7.35 15.64
C ASN A 397 -12.33 7.34 17.16
N TYR A 398 -11.28 8.05 17.60
CA TYR A 398 -11.21 8.50 18.98
C TYR A 398 -12.09 9.74 19.14
N ARG A 399 -13.04 9.68 20.07
CA ARG A 399 -13.55 10.88 20.73
C ARG A 399 -12.69 11.06 21.98
N LEU A 400 -11.96 12.17 22.08
CA LEU A 400 -11.27 12.53 23.33
C LEU A 400 -12.33 12.58 24.44
N ALA A 401 -12.18 11.71 25.44
CA ALA A 401 -12.98 11.77 26.65
C ALA A 401 -12.56 13.01 27.45
N ASP A 402 -13.52 13.84 27.83
CA ASP A 402 -13.35 14.90 28.83
C ASP A 402 -13.41 14.29 30.24
N GLU A 403 -12.91 15.02 31.24
CA GLU A 403 -12.85 14.56 32.64
C GLU A 403 -14.22 14.13 33.20
N GLU A 404 -15.32 14.59 32.61
CA GLU A 404 -16.70 14.22 32.98
C GLU A 404 -17.14 12.83 32.48
N LYS A 405 -16.45 12.23 31.50
CA LYS A 405 -16.83 10.95 30.86
C LYS A 405 -15.90 9.78 31.19
N ILE A 406 -14.92 9.99 32.07
CA ILE A 406 -13.96 8.96 32.51
C ILE A 406 -14.66 7.79 33.22
N ASP A 407 -15.84 8.03 33.80
CA ASP A 407 -16.61 7.03 34.56
C ASP A 407 -17.59 6.21 33.69
N GLU A 408 -17.71 6.53 32.39
CA GLU A 408 -18.60 5.83 31.46
C GLU A 408 -17.94 4.58 30.86
N THR A 409 -18.62 3.45 30.94
CA THR A 409 -18.11 2.20 30.37
C THR A 409 -18.30 2.21 28.85
N SER A 410 -17.22 2.35 28.07
CA SER A 410 -17.30 2.45 26.61
C SER A 410 -17.88 1.18 25.96
N VAL A 411 -18.74 1.37 24.95
CA VAL A 411 -19.24 0.32 24.06
C VAL A 411 -18.62 0.51 22.68
N TRP A 412 -18.15 -0.58 22.09
CA TRP A 412 -17.44 -0.64 20.82
C TRP A 412 -18.36 -1.27 19.77
N TYR A 413 -18.40 -0.65 18.58
CA TYR A 413 -19.10 -1.17 17.41
C TYR A 413 -18.10 -1.46 16.30
N MET A 414 -18.21 -2.62 15.67
CA MET A 414 -17.52 -2.98 14.42
C MET A 414 -18.56 -2.99 13.31
N PHE A 415 -18.36 -2.26 12.19
CA PHE A 415 -19.33 -2.18 11.09
C PHE A 415 -19.06 -3.19 9.96
N GLU A 416 -20.11 -3.54 9.20
CA GLU A 416 -20.04 -4.57 8.14
C GLU A 416 -19.42 -4.06 6.83
N LEU A 417 -19.71 -2.83 6.42
CA LEU A 417 -19.28 -2.26 5.13
C LEU A 417 -17.98 -1.46 5.21
N TYR A 418 -17.59 -1.12 6.43
CA TYR A 418 -16.40 -0.37 6.73
C TYR A 418 -15.91 -0.88 8.07
N CYS A 419 -14.66 -1.29 8.16
CA CYS A 419 -14.07 -1.51 9.47
C CYS A 419 -13.79 -0.13 10.10
N PHE A 420 -14.85 0.48 10.63
CA PHE A 420 -14.78 1.61 11.55
C PHE A 420 -15.09 1.09 12.95
N ILE A 421 -14.34 1.59 13.93
CA ILE A 421 -14.73 1.49 15.32
C ILE A 421 -15.41 2.81 15.70
N ILE A 422 -16.65 2.75 16.19
CA ILE A 422 -17.26 3.87 16.93
C ILE A 422 -17.28 3.46 18.40
N GLY A 423 -16.66 4.28 19.26
CA GLY A 423 -16.90 4.22 20.70
C GLY A 423 -18.07 5.14 21.02
N ALA A 424 -19.20 4.61 21.46
CA ALA A 424 -20.27 5.42 22.01
C ALA A 424 -20.47 5.08 23.49
N SER A 425 -20.42 6.12 24.32
CA SER A 425 -21.04 6.09 25.63
C SER A 425 -22.54 6.05 25.46
N SER A 426 -23.21 5.09 26.08
CA SER A 426 -24.67 5.08 26.20
C SER A 426 -25.13 6.29 27.02
N CYS A 427 -25.95 7.17 26.40
CA CYS A 427 -26.72 8.19 27.11
C CYS A 427 -27.87 7.58 27.91
#